data_AF-A0A7S1FVZ6-F1
#
_entry.id   AF-A0A7S1FVZ6-F1
#
_cell.length_a   1.000
_cell.length_b   1.000
_cell.length_c   1.000
_cell.angle_alpha   90.00
_cell.angle_beta   90.00
_cell.angle_gamma   90.00
#
_symmetry.space_group_name_H-M   'P 1'
#
loop_
_entity.id
_entity.type
_entity.pdbx_description
1 polymer ?
#
loop_
_entity_poly.entity_id
_entity_poly.type
_entity_poly.pdbx_seq_one_letter_code
_entity_poly.pdbx_strand_id
1 'polypeptide(L)'
;IRKNVWYDPAPLPNIPGVDCIGRICDIGTKVAKQGLKKGDRVVALSRFLGGNARYVSVCADNIVKVPETVDAVQGVCLVRTYLTAYQCLHRAGNRKFKKGDSVLVIGGNGAVAQAVIQLA
;
A
#
# COMPACT_ATOMS: atom_id res chain seq x y z
N ILE A 1 -5.44 6.58 -16.81
CA ILE A 1 -6.62 7.21 -16.13
C ILE A 1 -7.42 8.13 -17.06
N ARG A 2 -6.83 9.06 -17.85
CA ARG A 2 -7.57 9.97 -18.77
C ARG A 2 -8.35 9.34 -19.95
N LYS A 3 -8.45 8.02 -20.06
CA LYS A 3 -9.19 7.32 -21.14
C LYS A 3 -10.14 6.22 -20.64
N ASN A 4 -10.37 6.08 -19.33
CA ASN A 4 -11.04 4.91 -18.73
C ASN A 4 -10.42 3.54 -19.08
N VAL A 5 -9.27 3.51 -19.75
CA VAL A 5 -8.52 2.28 -19.99
C VAL A 5 -7.67 2.00 -18.74
N TRP A 6 -8.17 1.10 -17.90
CA TRP A 6 -7.33 0.31 -17.01
C TRP A 6 -6.80 -0.88 -17.82
N TYR A 7 -5.53 -1.24 -17.61
CA TYR A 7 -4.93 -2.39 -18.30
C TYR A 7 -5.64 -3.70 -17.94
N ASP A 8 -6.27 -3.74 -16.77
CA ASP A 8 -7.07 -4.86 -16.27
C ASP A 8 -8.51 -4.38 -16.00
N PRO A 9 -9.51 -4.78 -16.81
CA PRO A 9 -10.89 -4.33 -16.61
C PRO A 9 -11.46 -4.90 -15.32
N ALA A 10 -11.71 -4.01 -14.34
CA ALA A 10 -12.44 -4.39 -13.14
C ALA A 10 -13.94 -4.54 -13.49
N PRO A 11 -14.55 -5.73 -13.33
CA PRO A 11 -15.96 -5.94 -13.66
C PRO A 11 -16.84 -5.00 -12.83
N LEU A 12 -17.92 -4.50 -13.44
CA LEU A 12 -18.91 -3.68 -12.75
C LEU A 12 -20.05 -4.56 -12.20
N PRO A 13 -20.64 -4.22 -11.04
CA PRO A 13 -20.26 -3.11 -10.16
C PRO A 13 -18.96 -3.40 -9.37
N ASN A 14 -18.13 -2.38 -9.16
CA ASN A 14 -16.97 -2.47 -8.28
C ASN A 14 -16.91 -1.31 -7.28
N ILE A 15 -16.18 -1.53 -6.19
CA ILE A 15 -15.87 -0.53 -5.18
C ILE A 15 -14.40 -0.14 -5.35
N PRO A 16 -14.07 1.14 -5.57
CA PRO A 16 -12.68 1.59 -5.71
C PRO A 16 -11.84 1.47 -4.42
N GLY A 17 -10.56 1.79 -4.54
CA GLY A 17 -9.62 1.85 -3.41
C GLY A 17 -8.85 0.54 -3.24
N VAL A 18 -7.54 0.65 -2.99
CA VAL A 18 -6.62 -0.49 -2.88
C VAL A 18 -5.91 -0.53 -1.54
N ASP A 19 -6.08 0.47 -0.70
CA ASP A 19 -5.37 0.64 0.55
C ASP A 19 -6.31 1.15 1.62
N CYS A 20 -6.13 0.67 2.84
CA CYS A 20 -6.92 1.10 3.99
C CYS A 20 -6.18 0.82 5.30
N ILE A 21 -6.66 1.45 6.37
CA ILE A 21 -6.24 1.18 7.74
C ILE A 21 -7.49 0.98 8.60
N GLY A 22 -7.44 -0.01 9.50
CA GLY A 22 -8.57 -0.32 10.34
C GLY A 22 -8.25 -1.42 11.35
N ARG A 23 -9.30 -2.08 11.84
CA ARG A 23 -9.18 -3.22 12.74
C ARG A 23 -9.74 -4.47 12.12
N ILE A 24 -9.12 -5.61 12.42
CA ILE A 24 -9.64 -6.92 12.02
C ILE A 24 -10.96 -7.18 12.75
N CYS A 25 -12.07 -7.18 12.01
CA CYS A 25 -13.39 -7.55 12.55
C CYS A 25 -13.65 -9.05 12.49
N ASP A 26 -13.10 -9.74 11.49
CA ASP A 26 -13.17 -11.20 11.35
C ASP A 26 -11.93 -11.79 10.68
N ILE A 27 -11.66 -13.07 10.96
CA ILE A 27 -10.43 -13.74 10.54
C ILE A 27 -10.67 -15.21 10.21
N GLY A 28 -10.11 -15.65 9.08
CA GLY A 28 -10.13 -17.06 8.71
C GLY A 28 -9.28 -17.93 9.65
N THR A 29 -9.74 -19.15 9.92
CA THR A 29 -9.08 -20.09 10.86
C THR A 29 -7.61 -20.38 10.53
N LYS A 30 -7.25 -20.40 9.24
CA LYS A 30 -5.86 -20.58 8.79
C LYS A 30 -4.97 -19.37 9.12
N VAL A 31 -5.52 -18.16 9.00
CA VAL A 31 -4.79 -16.90 9.24
C VAL A 31 -4.58 -16.64 10.72
N ALA A 32 -5.53 -17.05 11.57
CA ALA A 32 -5.39 -16.90 13.03
C ALA A 32 -4.11 -17.57 13.58
N LYS A 33 -3.63 -18.64 12.93
CA LYS A 33 -2.39 -19.34 13.28
C LYS A 33 -1.12 -18.55 12.96
N GLN A 34 -1.23 -17.45 12.21
CA GLN A 34 -0.11 -16.59 11.79
C GLN A 34 0.11 -15.39 12.73
N GLY A 35 -0.56 -15.35 13.89
CA GLY A 35 -0.36 -14.29 14.90
C GLY A 35 -1.21 -13.03 14.69
N LEU A 36 -2.19 -13.09 13.78
CA LEU A 36 -3.23 -12.08 13.61
C LEU A 36 -4.48 -12.47 14.41
N LYS A 37 -5.16 -11.49 14.99
CA LYS A 37 -6.40 -11.70 15.76
C LYS A 37 -7.39 -10.54 15.57
N LYS A 38 -8.65 -10.80 15.90
CA LYS A 38 -9.69 -9.77 15.95
C LYS A 38 -9.25 -8.61 16.85
N GLY A 39 -9.53 -7.39 16.42
CA GLY A 39 -9.18 -6.15 17.12
C GLY A 39 -7.79 -5.59 16.81
N ASP A 40 -6.89 -6.39 16.21
CA ASP A 40 -5.57 -5.90 15.78
C ASP A 40 -5.74 -4.75 14.80
N ARG A 41 -4.99 -3.66 15.02
CA ARG A 41 -4.92 -2.52 14.11
C ARG A 41 -3.94 -2.83 12.99
N VAL A 42 -4.41 -2.71 11.75
CA VAL A 42 -3.66 -3.11 10.55
C VAL A 42 -3.81 -2.08 9.45
N VAL A 43 -2.75 -1.92 8.66
CA VAL A 43 -2.80 -1.34 7.32
C VAL A 43 -2.87 -2.48 6.31
N ALA A 44 -3.62 -2.29 5.23
CA ALA A 44 -3.80 -3.27 4.19
C ALA A 44 -3.57 -2.65 2.82
N LEU A 45 -2.93 -3.41 1.93
CA LEU A 45 -2.81 -3.09 0.51
C LEU A 45 -3.51 -4.18 -0.30
N SER A 46 -4.80 -4.02 -0.54
CA SER A 46 -5.61 -4.97 -1.28
C SER A 46 -5.17 -5.08 -2.74
N ARG A 47 -5.03 -6.32 -3.22
CA ARG A 47 -4.78 -6.64 -4.64
C ARG A 47 -6.03 -6.46 -5.50
N PHE A 48 -7.20 -6.64 -4.89
CA PHE A 48 -8.50 -6.52 -5.53
C PHE A 48 -9.17 -5.29 -4.92
N LEU A 49 -9.65 -4.36 -5.74
CA LEU A 49 -10.28 -3.11 -5.30
C LEU A 49 -11.31 -3.34 -4.17
N GLY A 50 -11.64 -2.29 -3.40
CA GLY A 50 -12.69 -2.35 -2.38
C GLY A 50 -12.37 -1.60 -1.09
N GLY A 51 -11.23 -0.91 -1.03
CA GLY A 51 -10.79 -0.17 0.15
C GLY A 51 -11.68 1.01 0.53
N ASN A 52 -12.42 1.59 -0.43
CA ASN A 52 -13.35 2.70 -0.17
C ASN A 52 -14.70 2.18 0.37
N ALA A 53 -14.65 1.37 1.42
CA ALA A 53 -15.79 0.75 2.08
C ALA A 53 -15.59 0.69 3.59
N ARG A 54 -16.66 0.39 4.33
CA ARG A 54 -16.58 0.14 5.79
C ARG A 54 -15.90 -1.18 6.14
N TYR A 55 -15.93 -2.15 5.23
CA TYR A 55 -15.35 -3.49 5.39
C TYR A 55 -14.76 -3.94 4.06
N VAL A 56 -13.62 -4.62 4.12
CA VAL A 56 -12.96 -5.23 2.97
C VAL A 56 -12.27 -6.53 3.37
N SER A 57 -12.39 -7.55 2.53
CA SER A 57 -11.67 -8.82 2.71
C SER A 57 -10.32 -8.74 2.00
N VAL A 58 -9.23 -8.97 2.74
CA VAL A 58 -7.87 -8.89 2.22
C VAL A 58 -7.09 -10.14 2.62
N CYS A 59 -6.21 -10.62 1.74
CA CYS A 59 -5.29 -11.71 2.07
C CYS A 59 -4.34 -11.27 3.20
N ALA A 60 -4.07 -12.18 4.15
CA ALA A 60 -3.19 -11.92 5.29
C ALA A 60 -1.79 -11.46 4.87
N ASP A 61 -1.27 -11.95 3.74
CA ASP A 61 0.05 -11.56 3.23
C ASP A 61 0.13 -10.10 2.77
N ASN A 62 -1.02 -9.42 2.63
CA ASN A 62 -1.09 -8.03 2.22
C ASN A 62 -1.52 -7.09 3.36
N ILE A 63 -1.45 -7.55 4.61
CA ILE A 63 -1.71 -6.71 5.78
C ILE A 63 -0.49 -6.64 6.70
N VAL A 64 -0.32 -5.50 7.37
CA VAL A 64 0.76 -5.28 8.33
C VAL A 64 0.17 -4.70 9.61
N LYS A 65 0.56 -5.27 10.75
CA LYS A 65 0.21 -4.72 12.08
C LYS A 65 0.84 -3.35 12.27
N VAL A 66 0.06 -2.40 12.77
CA VAL A 66 0.55 -1.05 13.06
C VAL A 66 0.22 -0.66 14.50
N PRO A 67 1.15 0.01 15.21
CA PRO A 67 0.87 0.58 16.51
C PRO A 67 -0.26 1.61 16.47
N GLU A 68 -0.90 1.86 17.60
CA GLU A 68 -1.91 2.94 17.75
C GLU A 68 -1.30 4.34 17.58
N THR A 69 0.02 4.47 17.83
CA THR A 69 0.74 5.75 17.71
C THR A 69 0.95 6.20 16.27
N VAL A 70 0.76 5.33 15.28
CA VAL A 70 0.90 5.68 13.86
C VAL A 70 -0.41 6.28 13.38
N ASP A 71 -0.36 7.53 12.90
CA ASP A 71 -1.51 8.19 12.29
C ASP A 71 -2.08 7.37 11.12
N ALA A 72 -3.39 7.42 10.95
CA ALA A 72 -4.09 6.63 9.94
C ALA A 72 -3.66 6.99 8.52
N VAL A 73 -3.56 8.29 8.22
CA VAL A 73 -3.16 8.79 6.91
C VAL A 73 -1.71 8.39 6.63
N GLN A 74 -0.82 8.57 7.61
CA GLN A 74 0.58 8.15 7.48
C GLN A 74 0.70 6.65 7.21
N GLY A 75 -0.03 5.80 7.95
CA GLY A 75 0.00 4.35 7.78
C GLY A 75 -0.38 3.90 6.36
N VAL A 76 -1.45 4.48 5.80
CA VAL A 76 -1.88 4.20 4.42
C VAL A 76 -0.84 4.70 3.40
N CYS A 77 -0.31 5.91 3.59
CA CYS A 77 0.74 6.45 2.72
C CYS A 77 2.00 5.58 2.72
N LEU A 78 2.36 4.97 3.86
CA LEU A 78 3.54 4.11 3.96
C LEU A 78 3.42 2.86 3.07
N VAL A 79 2.29 2.14 3.16
CA VAL A 79 2.12 0.87 2.42
C VAL A 79 1.86 1.06 0.93
N ARG A 80 1.35 2.22 0.51
CA ARG A 80 1.07 2.49 -0.90
C ARG A 80 2.14 3.33 -1.57
N THR A 81 2.35 4.55 -1.08
CA THR A 81 3.18 5.55 -1.73
C THR A 81 4.66 5.32 -1.44
N TYR A 82 5.03 5.20 -0.16
CA TYR A 82 6.42 5.03 0.22
C TYR A 82 6.96 3.64 -0.12
N LEU A 83 6.14 2.58 -0.02
CA LEU A 83 6.56 1.26 -0.47
C LEU A 83 6.90 1.26 -1.97
N THR A 84 6.11 1.96 -2.78
CA THR A 84 6.39 2.11 -4.22
C THR A 84 7.70 2.88 -4.43
N ALA A 85 7.89 4.01 -3.74
CA ALA A 85 9.12 4.80 -3.80
C ALA A 85 10.36 3.99 -3.38
N TYR A 86 10.26 3.22 -2.29
CA TYR A 86 11.30 2.32 -1.82
C TYR A 86 11.63 1.24 -2.87
N GLN A 87 10.61 0.66 -3.51
CA GLN A 87 10.83 -0.30 -4.59
C GLN A 87 11.56 0.35 -5.77
N CYS A 88 11.23 1.59 -6.16
CA CYS A 88 11.95 2.32 -7.21
C CYS A 88 13.43 2.51 -6.89
N LEU A 89 13.78 2.80 -5.63
CA LEU A 89 15.16 3.04 -5.22
C LEU A 89 15.96 1.77 -4.92
N HIS A 90 15.32 0.70 -4.46
CA HIS A 90 16.07 -0.46 -3.94
C HIS A 90 15.84 -1.77 -4.71
N ARG A 91 14.78 -1.85 -5.52
CA ARG A 91 14.38 -3.08 -6.21
C ARG A 91 14.23 -2.93 -7.71
N ALA A 92 13.95 -1.73 -8.20
CA ALA A 92 13.83 -1.45 -9.61
C ALA A 92 15.22 -1.22 -10.22
N GLY A 93 15.45 -1.82 -11.38
CA GLY A 93 16.69 -1.69 -12.12
C GLY A 93 17.77 -2.71 -11.75
N ASN A 94 18.75 -2.85 -12.63
CA ASN A 94 19.83 -3.84 -12.50
C ASN A 94 21.03 -3.31 -11.69
N ARG A 95 20.92 -2.12 -11.10
CA ARG A 95 21.97 -1.45 -10.32
C ARG A 95 21.44 -1.04 -8.95
N LYS A 96 22.26 -1.20 -7.93
CA LYS A 96 22.02 -0.64 -6.60
C LYS A 96 22.54 0.81 -6.55
N PHE A 97 21.71 1.73 -6.08
CA PHE A 97 22.14 3.10 -5.77
C PHE A 97 23.02 3.12 -4.52
N LYS A 98 24.00 4.01 -4.51
CA LYS A 98 24.89 4.27 -3.38
C LYS A 98 24.78 5.73 -2.95
N LYS A 99 25.17 6.01 -1.70
CA LYS A 99 25.29 7.39 -1.21
C LYS A 99 26.17 8.20 -2.16
N GLY A 100 25.66 9.34 -2.61
CA GLY A 100 26.34 10.22 -3.58
C GLY A 100 25.98 9.97 -5.05
N ASP A 101 25.22 8.92 -5.37
CA ASP A 101 24.64 8.77 -6.70
C ASP A 101 23.55 9.82 -6.93
N SER A 102 23.46 10.35 -8.15
CA SER A 102 22.41 11.30 -8.54
C SER A 102 21.20 10.57 -9.14
N VAL A 103 20.00 11.03 -8.81
CA VAL A 103 18.73 10.50 -9.34
C VAL A 103 17.91 11.65 -9.94
N LEU A 104 17.36 11.44 -11.15
CA LEU A 104 16.40 12.36 -11.75
C LEU A 104 14.97 11.90 -11.43
N VAL A 105 14.19 12.75 -10.76
CA VAL A 105 12.77 12.49 -10.44
C VAL A 105 11.88 13.35 -11.33
N ILE A 106 11.16 12.71 -12.25
CA ILE A 106 10.21 13.39 -13.15
C ILE A 106 8.86 13.55 -12.45
N GLY A 107 8.23 14.72 -12.61
CA GLY A 107 6.93 15.00 -11.98
C GLY A 107 7.03 15.12 -10.47
N GLY A 108 8.05 15.83 -9.99
CA GLY A 108 8.45 15.92 -8.57
C GLY A 108 7.31 16.15 -7.58
N ASN A 109 6.25 16.86 -7.95
CA ASN A 109 5.12 17.16 -7.06
C ASN A 109 4.11 16.00 -6.88
N GLY A 110 4.29 14.86 -7.57
CA GLY A 110 3.46 13.67 -7.38
C GLY A 110 3.76 12.96 -6.06
N ALA A 111 2.77 12.32 -5.44
CA ALA A 111 2.93 11.68 -4.13
C ALA A 111 4.10 10.66 -4.07
N VAL A 112 4.24 9.81 -5.09
CA VAL A 112 5.36 8.85 -5.17
C VAL A 112 6.68 9.56 -5.40
N ALA A 113 6.70 10.61 -6.23
CA ALA A 113 7.90 11.38 -6.51
C ALA A 113 8.41 12.12 -5.27
N GLN A 114 7.52 12.72 -4.49
CA GLN A 114 7.85 13.32 -3.19
C GLN A 114 8.41 12.28 -2.22
N ALA A 115 7.81 11.09 -2.13
CA ALA A 115 8.34 10.01 -1.30
C ALA A 115 9.71 9.52 -1.77
N VAL A 116 9.97 9.46 -3.08
CA VAL A 116 11.32 9.15 -3.62
C VAL A 116 12.32 10.23 -3.19
N ILE A 117 11.97 11.52 -3.32
CA ILE A 117 12.84 12.64 -2.93
C ILE A 117 13.18 12.57 -1.43
N GLN A 118 12.23 12.17 -0.58
CA GLN A 118 12.45 12.03 0.86
C GLN A 118 13.31 10.81 1.24
N LEU A 119 13.32 9.77 0.41
CA LEU A 119 14.04 8.51 0.66
C LEU A 119 15.43 8.45 0.01
N ALA A 120 15.68 9.22 -1.05
CA ALA A 120 16.94 9.26 -1.80
C ALA A 120 18.06 9.95 -1.03
#